data_AF-A0A967WCQ2-F1
#
_entry.id   AF-A0A967WCQ2-F1
#
_cell.length_a   1.000
_cell.length_b   1.000
_cell.length_c   1.000
_cell.angle_alpha   90.00
_cell.angle_beta   90.00
_cell.angle_gamma   90.00
#
_symmetry.space_group_name_H-M   'P 1'
#
loop_
_entity.id
_entity.type
_entity.pdbx_description
1 polymer ?
#
loop_
_entity_poly.entity_id
_entity_poly.type
_entity_poly.pdbx_seq_one_letter_code
_entity_poly.pdbx_strand_id
1 'polypeptide(L)' 'PELPIFVDSPLSVNVTEIFRLHPECYDKEVNEFLATARRRDPFGFHRLTYVRSTERSKELNFLREPAII' A
#
# COMPACT_ATOMS: atom_id res chain seq x y z
N PRO A 1 12.82 4.37 -14.14
CA PRO A 1 11.44 4.79 -14.50
C PRO A 1 10.55 4.85 -13.25
N GLU A 2 9.75 5.89 -13.10
CA GLU A 2 8.80 5.99 -12.00
C GLU A 2 7.49 5.31 -12.42
N LEU A 3 7.21 4.13 -11.86
CA LEU A 3 5.98 3.38 -12.15
C LEU A 3 4.98 3.57 -11.00
N PRO A 4 3.73 3.96 -11.27
CA PRO A 4 2.67 4.01 -10.26
C PRO A 4 2.27 2.59 -9.83
N ILE A 5 2.03 2.42 -8.53
CA ILE A 5 1.59 1.16 -7.93
C ILE A 5 0.21 1.36 -7.33
N PHE A 6 -0.74 0.53 -7.75
CA PHE A 6 -2.10 0.52 -7.25
C PHE A 6 -2.33 -0.75 -6.45
N VAL A 7 -3.14 -0.64 -5.39
CA VAL A 7 -3.62 -1.81 -4.65
C VAL A 7 -5.14 -1.82 -4.80
N ASP A 8 -5.62 -2.73 -5.64
CA ASP A 8 -7.03 -2.84 -6.02
C ASP A 8 -7.74 -4.00 -5.31
N SER A 9 -7.87 -3.87 -3.99
CA SER A 9 -8.70 -4.77 -3.19
C SER A 9 -9.17 -4.05 -1.94
N PRO A 10 -10.48 -3.78 -1.80
CA PRO A 10 -11.04 -3.17 -0.59
C PRO A 10 -10.66 -3.93 0.67
N LEU A 11 -10.51 -5.26 0.56
CA LEU A 11 -10.05 -6.13 1.64
C LEU A 11 -8.60 -5.86 1.99
N SER A 12 -7.71 -5.77 0.99
CA SER A 12 -6.29 -5.50 1.22
C SER A 12 -6.07 -4.12 1.83
N VAL A 13 -6.85 -3.11 1.43
CA VAL A 13 -6.78 -1.78 2.07
C VAL A 13 -7.16 -1.87 3.54
N ASN A 14 -8.29 -2.52 3.85
CA ASN A 14 -8.79 -2.63 5.21
C ASN A 14 -7.85 -3.44 6.11
N VAL A 15 -7.32 -4.56 5.60
CA VAL A 15 -6.30 -5.36 6.29
C VAL A 15 -5.06 -4.53 6.55
N THR A 16 -4.59 -3.74 5.58
CA THR A 16 -3.41 -2.90 5.79
C THR A 16 -3.65 -1.81 6.85
N GLU A 17 -4.86 -1.26 6.95
CA GLU A 17 -5.22 -0.32 8.03
C GLU A 17 -5.22 -0.99 9.40
N ILE A 18 -5.77 -2.20 9.52
CA ILE A 18 -5.75 -2.97 10.76
C ILE A 18 -4.30 -3.28 11.16
N PHE A 19 -3.47 -3.73 10.22
CA PHE A 19 -2.05 -4.00 10.49
C PHE A 19 -1.30 -2.73 10.91
N ARG A 20 -1.63 -1.54 10.38
CA ARG A 20 -1.03 -0.27 10.86
C ARG A 20 -1.37 0.05 12.31
N LEU A 21 -2.54 -0.36 12.79
CA LEU A 21 -2.99 -0.15 14.17
C LEU A 21 -2.42 -1.17 15.15
N HIS A 22 -1.92 -2.32 14.65
CA HIS A 22 -1.37 -3.42 15.44
C HIS A 22 0.11 -3.71 15.15
N PRO A 23 1.04 -2.78 15.45
CA PRO A 23 2.47 -3.00 15.26
C PRO A 23 3.04 -4.14 16.12
N GLU A 24 2.34 -4.57 17.17
CA GLU A 24 2.67 -5.75 17.96
C GLU A 24 2.61 -7.06 17.17
N CYS A 25 1.88 -7.08 16.06
CA CYS A 25 1.78 -8.23 15.16
C CYS A 25 2.88 -8.24 14.08
N TYR A 26 3.78 -7.26 14.08
CA TYR A 26 4.86 -7.21 13.11
C TYR A 26 5.96 -8.20 13.45
N ASP A 27 6.45 -8.86 12.41
CA ASP A 27 7.64 -9.68 12.52
C ASP A 27 8.86 -8.82 12.90
N LYS A 28 9.86 -9.48 13.47
CA LYS A 28 11.08 -8.83 13.95
C LYS A 28 11.76 -7.97 12.88
N GLU A 29 11.76 -8.44 11.63
CA GLU A 29 12.32 -7.72 10.49
C GLU A 29 11.60 -6.40 10.20
N VAL A 30 10.26 -6.40 10.26
CA VAL A 30 9.43 -5.20 10.06
C VAL A 30 9.62 -4.22 11.22
N ASN A 31 9.74 -4.71 12.44
CA ASN A 31 10.04 -3.89 13.61
C ASN A 31 11.44 -3.25 13.55
N GLU A 32 12.46 -4.00 13.12
CA GLU A 32 13.81 -3.47 12.89
C GLU A 32 13.82 -2.43 11.75
N PHE A 33 13.07 -2.70 10.68
CA PHE A 33 12.88 -1.75 9.58
C PHE A 33 12.21 -0.46 10.08
N LEU A 34 11.15 -0.53 10.87
CA LEU A 34 10.47 0.63 11.45
C LEU A 34 11.36 1.43 12.41
N ALA A 35 12.17 0.74 13.22
CA ALA A 35 13.09 1.37 14.16
C ALA A 35 14.24 2.10 13.44
N THR A 36 14.73 1.57 12.31
CA THR A 36 15.83 2.15 11.53
C THR A 36 15.35 3.17 10.49
N ALA A 37 14.19 2.94 9.88
CA ALA A 37 13.58 3.81 8.89
C ALA A 37 12.86 4.97 9.60
N ARG A 38 13.63 5.94 10.12
CA ARG A 38 13.21 7.20 10.78
C ARG A 38 11.87 7.79 10.29
N ARG A 39 10.74 7.22 10.72
CA ARG A 39 9.37 7.60 10.31
C ARG A 39 9.02 7.48 8.82
N ARG A 40 9.65 6.58 8.06
CA ARG A 40 9.09 6.20 6.75
C ARG A 40 8.00 5.16 7.01
N ASP A 41 6.76 5.57 6.80
CA ASP A 41 5.61 4.67 6.83
C ASP A 41 5.88 3.48 5.89
N PRO A 42 6.00 2.25 6.41
CA PRO A 42 6.34 1.08 5.60
C PRO A 42 5.26 0.77 4.56
N PHE A 43 4.05 1.28 4.79
CA PHE A 43 2.90 1.15 3.91
C PHE A 43 2.57 2.47 3.18
N GLY A 44 3.34 3.53 3.42
CA GLY A 44 3.18 4.87 2.87
C GLY A 44 4.25 5.19 1.84
N PHE A 45 4.54 4.24 0.95
CA PHE A 45 5.35 4.54 -0.22
C PHE A 45 4.63 5.65 -1.00
N HIS A 46 5.31 6.77 -1.26
CA HIS A 46 4.78 7.92 -2.00
C HIS A 46 4.19 7.60 -3.40
N ARG A 47 4.34 6.35 -3.86
CA ARG A 47 3.86 5.82 -5.14
C ARG A 47 2.76 4.78 -5.03
N LEU A 48 2.33 4.44 -3.81
CA LEU A 48 1.31 3.44 -3.55
C LEU A 48 -0.06 4.13 -3.42
N THR A 49 -0.97 3.83 -4.34
CA THR A 49 -2.34 4.34 -4.31
C THR A 49 -3.29 3.21 -3.94
N TYR A 50 -3.92 3.33 -2.77
CA TYR A 50 -4.96 2.40 -2.34
C TYR A 50 -6.28 2.73 -3.02
N VAL A 51 -6.82 1.79 -3.78
CA VAL A 51 -8.12 1.94 -4.45
C VAL A 51 -9.18 1.26 -3.60
N ARG A 52 -10.07 2.08 -3.00
CA ARG A 52 -11.15 1.62 -2.10
C ARG A 52 -12.49 1.45 -2.80
N SER A 53 -12.71 2.15 -3.91
CA SER A 53 -13.98 2.19 -4.63
C SER A 53 -13.92 1.32 -5.89
N THR A 54 -15.00 0.58 -6.15
CA THR A 54 -15.14 -0.25 -7.35
C THR A 54 -15.18 0.58 -8.63
N GLU A 55 -15.63 1.83 -8.59
CA GLU A 55 -15.55 2.74 -9.75
C GLU A 55 -14.09 3.01 -10.13
N ARG A 56 -13.27 3.41 -9.16
CA ARG A 56 -11.84 3.69 -9.36
C ARG A 56 -11.03 2.43 -9.72
N SER A 57 -11.43 1.24 -9.25
CA SER A 57 -10.90 -0.05 -9.70
C SER A 57 -11.13 -0.25 -11.20
N LYS A 58 -12.35 0.04 -11.68
CA LYS A 58 -12.68 -0.06 -13.11
C LYS A 58 -11.89 0.94 -13.95
N GLU A 59 -11.64 2.15 -13.44
CA GLU A 59 -10.81 3.16 -14.11
C GLU A 59 -9.36 2.68 -14.32
N LEU A 60 -8.81 1.87 -13.41
CA LEU A 60 -7.47 1.30 -13.58
C LEU A 60 -7.35 0.41 -14.81
N ASN A 61 -8.42 -0.29 -15.21
CA ASN A 61 -8.41 -1.12 -16.42
C ASN A 61 -8.27 -0.30 -17.71
N PHE A 62 -8.51 1.01 -17.65
CA PHE A 62 -8.37 1.92 -18.79
C PHE A 62 -7.06 2.71 -18.77
N LEU A 63 -6.18 2.49 -17.77
CA LEU A 63 -4.83 3.07 -17.77
C LEU A 63 -4.05 2.57 -18.98
N ARG A 64 -3.55 3.52 -19.78
CA ARG A 64 -2.69 3.24 -20.95
C ARG A 64 -1.21 3.40 -20.63
N GLU A 65 -0.89 3.83 -19.42
CA GLU A 65 0.46 3.99 -18.91
C GLU A 65 0.90 2.73 -18.19
N PRO A 66 2.21 2.41 -18.19
CA PRO A 66 2.71 1.25 -17.45
C PRO A 66 2.51 1.46 -15.96
N ALA A 67 1.74 0.56 -15.34
CA ALA A 67 1.41 0.58 -13.92
C ALA A 67 1.52 -0.84 -13.33
N ILE A 68 1.72 -0.91 -12.02
CA ILE A 68 1.61 -2.15 -11.25
C ILE A 68 0.26 -2.12 -10.52
N ILE A 69 -0.53 -3.19 -10.62
CA ILE A 69 -1.84 -3.36 -9.98
C ILE A 69 -1.81 -4.63 -9.13
#